data_AF-A0A1F4ZZC4-F1
#
_entry.id   AF-A0A1F4ZZC4-F1
#
_cell.length_a   1.000
_cell.length_b   1.000
_cell.length_c   1.000
_cell.angle_alpha   90.00
_cell.angle_beta   90.00
_cell.angle_gamma   90.00
#
_symmetry.space_group_name_H-M   'P 1'
#
loop_
_entity.id
_entity.type
_entity.pdbx_description
1 polymer ?
#
loop_
_entity_poly.entity_id
_entity_poly.type
_entity_poly.pdbx_seq_one_letter_code
_entity_poly.pdbx_strand_id
1 'polypeptide(L)'
;MIWSVVFGSSMLPAQGVELLREMATDPRWEFHLVTARFSFLQDDLAKWLNKNGLTDVFKTINLNKKDDQPHLFKEEIMKRLNVHYFVDDNLDIVEYLAKKKNAKIYWIYNFIDRSYPYEFKYPYLEKALRGIATNEDTF
;
A
#
# COMPACT_ATOMS: atom_id res chain seq x y z
N MET A 1 -23.80 5.96 -16.52
CA MET A 1 -24.46 5.52 -15.26
C MET A 1 -24.02 4.07 -15.06
N ILE A 2 -23.04 3.68 -14.25
CA ILE A 2 -22.72 3.94 -12.84
C ILE A 2 -21.17 3.85 -12.76
N TRP A 3 -20.45 4.98 -12.79
CA TRP A 3 -18.98 4.99 -12.62
C TRP A 3 -18.54 5.94 -11.49
N SER A 4 -19.47 6.77 -11.01
CA SER A 4 -19.26 7.75 -9.94
C SER A 4 -19.47 7.19 -8.53
N VAL A 5 -19.91 5.93 -8.38
CA VAL A 5 -20.25 5.36 -7.05
C VAL A 5 -19.09 4.58 -6.42
N VAL A 6 -18.13 4.05 -7.21
CA VAL A 6 -17.05 3.21 -6.66
C VAL A 6 -15.83 4.02 -6.18
N PHE A 7 -15.61 5.23 -6.70
CA PHE A 7 -14.64 6.19 -6.13
C PHE A 7 -15.26 7.10 -5.05
N GLY A 8 -16.59 7.09 -4.89
CA GLY A 8 -17.29 7.91 -3.90
C GLY A 8 -17.22 7.37 -2.46
N SER A 9 -16.84 6.11 -2.26
CA SER A 9 -16.69 5.51 -0.92
C SER A 9 -15.36 5.83 -0.24
N SER A 10 -14.39 6.41 -0.97
CA SER A 10 -13.09 6.87 -0.46
C SER A 10 -13.11 8.28 0.17
N MET A 11 -14.28 8.77 0.60
CA MET A 11 -14.38 10.04 1.32
C MET A 11 -13.94 9.97 2.79
N LEU A 12 -13.82 8.76 3.34
CA LEU A 12 -13.17 8.51 4.63
C LEU A 12 -11.80 7.87 4.37
N PRO A 13 -10.74 8.33 5.06
CA PRO A 13 -9.48 7.61 5.03
C PRO A 13 -9.70 6.16 5.47
N ALA A 14 -9.07 5.21 4.76
CA ALA A 14 -9.14 3.80 5.13
C ALA A 14 -8.70 3.62 6.60
N GLN A 15 -9.32 2.68 7.32
CA GLN A 15 -8.93 2.36 8.70
C GLN A 15 -7.42 2.10 8.78
N GLY A 16 -6.72 2.90 9.59
CA GLY A 16 -5.27 2.84 9.76
C GLY A 16 -4.49 4.06 9.28
N VAL A 17 -5.13 5.07 8.69
CA VAL A 17 -4.44 6.32 8.30
C VAL A 17 -3.86 7.09 9.50
N GLU A 18 -4.56 7.14 10.63
CA GLU A 18 -4.01 7.77 11.84
C GLU A 18 -2.80 6.98 12.37
N LEU A 19 -2.89 5.65 12.44
CA LEU A 19 -1.77 4.81 12.84
C LEU A 19 -0.57 4.97 11.88
N LEU A 20 -0.82 5.06 10.57
CA LEU A 20 0.22 5.32 9.58
C LEU A 20 0.93 6.65 9.85
N ARG A 21 0.17 7.71 10.16
CA ARG A 21 0.74 9.01 10.54
C ARG A 21 1.57 8.92 11.81
N GLU A 22 1.04 8.28 12.84
CA GLU A 22 1.74 8.06 14.11
C GLU A 22 3.06 7.32 13.88
N MET A 23 3.04 6.20 13.14
CA MET A 23 4.24 5.44 12.80
C MET A 23 5.24 6.26 11.99
N ALA A 24 4.78 7.13 11.09
CA ALA A 24 5.65 7.99 10.29
C ALA A 24 6.39 9.06 11.10
N THR A 25 5.97 9.33 12.35
CA THR A 25 6.73 10.21 13.28
C THR A 25 7.91 9.52 13.94
N ASP A 26 7.97 8.19 13.88
CA ASP A 26 9.03 7.38 14.47
C ASP A 26 10.11 7.09 13.41
N PRO A 27 11.39 7.46 13.66
CA PRO A 27 12.46 7.33 12.69
C PRO A 27 12.80 5.88 12.31
N ARG A 28 12.26 4.88 13.01
CA ARG A 28 12.38 3.47 12.62
C ARG A 28 11.62 3.13 11.34
N TRP A 29 10.61 3.93 10.99
CA TRP A 29 9.76 3.67 9.84
C TRP A 29 9.97 4.70 8.73
N GLU A 30 10.28 4.21 7.53
CA GLU A 30 10.26 5.00 6.31
C GLU A 30 9.14 4.49 5.39
N PHE A 31 8.18 5.35 5.06
CA PHE A 31 7.04 4.98 4.22
C PHE A 31 7.21 5.51 2.80
N HIS A 32 6.90 4.67 1.82
CA HIS A 32 6.84 5.05 0.41
C HIS A 32 5.48 4.65 -0.16
N LEU A 33 4.88 5.56 -0.92
CA LEU A 33 3.66 5.26 -1.66
C LEU A 33 4.03 4.74 -3.05
N VAL A 34 3.45 3.62 -3.46
CA VAL A 34 3.64 3.04 -4.79
C VAL A 34 2.27 2.86 -5.43
N THR A 35 2.00 3.56 -6.53
CA THR A 35 0.75 3.44 -7.26
C THR A 35 1.00 3.12 -8.72
N ALA A 36 0.37 2.03 -9.16
CA ALA A 36 0.39 1.58 -10.56
C ALA A 36 -0.78 2.15 -11.37
N ARG A 37 -1.59 3.05 -10.80
CA ARG A 37 -2.67 3.72 -11.53
C ARG A 37 -2.10 4.81 -12.44
N PHE A 38 -2.72 4.98 -13.59
CA PHE A 38 -2.26 5.83 -14.69
C PHE A 38 -1.87 7.25 -14.27
N SER A 39 -0.87 7.79 -14.97
CA SER A 39 -0.27 9.11 -14.78
C SER A 39 -1.26 10.29 -14.73
N PHE A 40 -2.44 10.18 -15.36
CA PHE A 40 -3.47 11.23 -15.35
C PHE A 40 -4.14 11.45 -13.98
N LEU A 41 -3.99 10.51 -13.03
CA LEU A 41 -4.52 10.64 -11.67
C LEU A 41 -3.54 11.34 -10.70
N GLN A 42 -2.42 11.88 -11.19
CA GLN A 42 -1.43 12.53 -10.34
C GLN A 42 -2.03 13.71 -9.56
N ASP A 43 -2.84 14.55 -10.21
CA ASP A 43 -3.48 15.70 -9.56
C ASP A 43 -4.54 15.26 -8.54
N ASP A 44 -5.29 14.20 -8.86
CA ASP A 44 -6.29 13.64 -7.95
C ASP A 44 -5.65 13.00 -6.73
N LEU A 45 -4.52 12.29 -6.92
CA LEU A 45 -3.72 11.75 -5.84
C LEU A 45 -3.18 12.86 -4.94
N ALA A 46 -2.61 13.92 -5.52
CA ALA A 46 -2.08 15.04 -4.75
C ALA A 46 -3.19 15.73 -3.93
N LYS A 47 -4.36 15.98 -4.53
CA LYS A 47 -5.53 16.53 -3.82
C LYS A 47 -5.99 15.59 -2.70
N TRP A 48 -6.02 14.29 -2.94
CA TRP A 48 -6.42 13.30 -1.94
C TRP A 48 -5.43 13.26 -0.77
N LEU A 49 -4.12 13.24 -1.02
CA LEU A 49 -3.09 13.26 0.02
C LEU A 49 -3.17 14.52 0.86
N ASN A 50 -3.33 15.70 0.22
CA ASN A 50 -3.48 16.97 0.92
C ASN A 50 -4.76 17.00 1.78
N LYS A 51 -5.90 16.60 1.21
CA LYS A 51 -7.18 16.55 1.93
C LYS A 51 -7.13 15.66 3.17
N ASN A 52 -6.33 14.59 3.13
CA ASN A 52 -6.19 13.64 4.23
C ASN A 52 -4.96 13.91 5.11
N GLY A 53 -4.18 14.97 4.89
CA GLY A 53 -2.98 15.27 5.68
C GLY A 53 -1.90 14.18 5.60
N LEU A 54 -1.72 13.60 4.42
CA LEU A 54 -0.79 12.50 4.14
C LEU A 54 0.42 12.91 3.27
N THR A 55 0.54 14.20 2.96
CA THR A 55 1.63 14.74 2.11
C THR A 55 3.01 14.50 2.71
N ASP A 56 3.13 14.56 4.04
CA ASP A 56 4.40 14.46 4.76
C ASP A 56 4.65 13.05 5.34
N VAL A 57 3.73 12.11 5.11
CA VAL A 57 3.86 10.72 5.59
C VAL A 57 4.82 9.91 4.73
N PHE A 58 4.80 10.15 3.41
CA PHE A 58 5.56 9.35 2.47
C PHE A 58 6.85 10.05 2.07
N LYS A 59 7.99 9.40 2.28
CA LYS A 59 9.31 9.86 1.82
C LYS A 59 9.34 10.04 0.30
N THR A 60 8.71 9.12 -0.42
CA THR A 60 8.57 9.21 -1.87
C THR A 60 7.19 8.72 -2.33
N ILE A 61 6.67 9.32 -3.39
CA ILE A 61 5.49 8.88 -4.11
C ILE A 61 5.91 8.37 -5.50
N ASN A 62 5.74 7.08 -5.75
CA ASN A 62 6.18 6.40 -6.97
C ASN A 62 4.98 6.11 -7.86
N LEU A 63 4.92 6.81 -8.99
CA LEU A 63 3.86 6.72 -9.99
C LEU A 63 4.33 5.90 -11.19
N ASN A 64 3.50 4.97 -11.66
CA ASN A 64 3.75 4.23 -12.90
C ASN A 64 3.51 5.11 -14.13
N LYS A 65 4.45 6.01 -14.44
CA LYS A 65 4.33 6.98 -15.54
C LYS A 65 4.57 6.40 -16.93
N LYS A 66 5.14 5.20 -17.01
CA LYS A 66 5.48 4.52 -18.26
C LYS A 66 4.45 3.46 -18.66
N ASP A 67 3.36 3.34 -17.89
CA ASP A 67 2.32 2.33 -18.07
C ASP A 67 2.88 0.91 -18.12
N ASP A 68 3.92 0.65 -17.32
CA ASP A 68 4.49 -0.68 -17.15
C ASP A 68 3.45 -1.63 -16.52
N GLN A 69 3.64 -2.94 -16.68
CA GLN A 69 2.80 -3.92 -15.99
C GLN A 69 2.85 -3.69 -14.46
N PRO A 70 1.71 -3.55 -13.75
CA PRO A 70 1.67 -3.13 -12.34
C PRO A 70 2.57 -3.94 -11.40
N HIS A 71 2.62 -5.26 -11.58
CA HIS A 71 3.45 -6.15 -10.77
C HIS A 71 4.95 -5.97 -11.06
N LEU A 72 5.34 -5.73 -12.31
CA LEU A 72 6.74 -5.46 -12.69
C LEU A 72 7.20 -4.10 -12.17
N PHE A 73 6.36 -3.08 -12.30
CA PHE A 73 6.61 -1.75 -11.76
C PHE A 73 6.83 -1.82 -10.25
N LYS A 74 5.91 -2.44 -9.51
CA LYS A 74 6.02 -2.58 -8.05
C LYS A 74 7.27 -3.37 -7.65
N GLU A 75 7.62 -4.44 -8.36
CA GLU A 75 8.86 -5.18 -8.11
C GLU A 75 10.12 -4.30 -8.29
N GLU A 76 10.19 -3.49 -9.36
CA GLU A 76 11.30 -2.56 -9.59
C GLU A 76 11.43 -1.54 -8.46
N ILE A 77 10.32 -0.91 -8.08
CA ILE A 77 10.29 0.08 -7.01
C ILE A 77 10.74 -0.54 -5.68
N MET A 78 10.23 -1.72 -5.34
CA MET A 78 10.62 -2.43 -4.13
C MET A 78 12.12 -2.74 -4.09
N LYS A 79 12.69 -3.19 -5.21
CA LYS A 79 14.13 -3.45 -5.33
C LYS A 79 14.95 -2.19 -5.21
N ARG A 80 14.53 -1.11 -5.89
CA ARG A 80 15.23 0.18 -5.88
C ARG A 80 15.26 0.81 -4.49
N LEU A 81 14.14 0.74 -3.77
CA LEU A 81 14.01 1.29 -2.42
C LEU A 81 14.51 0.34 -1.33
N ASN A 82 14.78 -0.93 -1.67
CA ASN A 82 15.21 -1.97 -0.73
C ASN A 82 14.29 -2.07 0.52
N VAL A 83 12.97 -2.10 0.29
CA VAL A 83 11.99 -2.13 1.38
C VAL A 83 11.92 -3.50 2.07
N HIS A 84 11.74 -3.50 3.40
CA HIS A 84 11.58 -4.73 4.17
C HIS A 84 10.15 -5.29 4.12
N TYR A 85 9.16 -4.40 3.99
CA TYR A 85 7.74 -4.72 3.98
C TYR A 85 7.06 -4.09 2.76
N PHE A 86 6.06 -4.78 2.22
CA PHE A 86 5.21 -4.25 1.16
C PHE A 86 3.75 -4.62 1.39
N VAL A 87 2.84 -3.64 1.30
CA VAL A 87 1.41 -3.82 1.53
C VAL A 87 0.65 -3.58 0.22
N ASP A 88 -0.21 -4.53 -0.17
CA ASP A 88 -1.03 -4.43 -1.39
C ASP A 88 -2.43 -5.02 -1.18
N ASP A 89 -3.41 -4.56 -1.95
CA ASP A 89 -4.79 -5.06 -1.91
C ASP A 89 -5.14 -5.97 -3.10
N ASN A 90 -4.24 -6.11 -4.06
CA ASN A 90 -4.43 -6.95 -5.24
C ASN A 90 -3.76 -8.32 -5.07
N LEU A 91 -4.57 -9.39 -5.02
CA LEU A 91 -4.09 -10.76 -4.79
C LEU A 91 -3.08 -11.23 -5.86
N ASP A 92 -3.30 -10.93 -7.15
CA ASP A 92 -2.39 -11.35 -8.22
C ASP A 92 -0.99 -10.72 -8.04
N ILE A 93 -0.95 -9.45 -7.64
CA ILE A 93 0.30 -8.73 -7.34
C ILE A 93 0.97 -9.33 -6.10
N VAL A 94 0.20 -9.60 -5.04
CA VAL A 94 0.69 -10.22 -3.81
C VAL A 94 1.34 -11.57 -4.10
N GLU A 95 0.65 -12.46 -4.83
CA GLU A 95 1.17 -13.77 -5.20
C GLU A 95 2.43 -13.67 -6.06
N TYR A 96 2.45 -12.72 -7.00
CA TYR A 96 3.61 -12.47 -7.85
C TYR A 96 4.83 -12.06 -7.02
N LEU A 97 4.68 -11.05 -6.15
CA LEU A 97 5.77 -10.48 -5.36
C LEU A 97 6.25 -11.45 -4.27
N ALA A 98 5.34 -12.22 -3.66
CA ALA A 98 5.69 -13.20 -2.63
C ALA A 98 6.66 -14.27 -3.14
N LYS A 99 6.56 -14.66 -4.42
CA LYS A 99 7.46 -15.62 -5.07
C LYS A 99 8.89 -15.07 -5.23
N LYS A 100 9.07 -13.75 -5.21
CA LYS A 100 10.39 -13.11 -5.39
C LYS A 100 11.23 -13.08 -4.10
N LYS A 101 10.58 -13.15 -2.92
CA LYS A 101 11.22 -13.13 -1.60
C LYS A 101 12.14 -11.92 -1.34
N ASN A 102 11.87 -10.78 -1.98
CA ASN A 102 12.66 -9.55 -1.78
C ASN A 102 12.25 -8.76 -0.53
N ALA A 103 11.00 -8.92 -0.08
CA ALA A 103 10.41 -8.25 1.07
C ALA A 103 9.32 -9.15 1.67
N LYS A 104 8.91 -8.88 2.92
CA LYS A 104 7.71 -9.50 3.50
C LYS A 104 6.47 -8.82 2.89
N ILE A 105 5.62 -9.61 2.24
CA ILE A 105 4.45 -9.12 1.51
C ILE A 105 3.21 -9.29 2.40
N TYR A 106 2.51 -8.19 2.64
CA TYR A 106 1.31 -8.10 3.46
C TYR A 106 0.12 -7.82 2.55
N TRP A 107 -0.93 -8.63 2.66
CA TRP A 107 -2.10 -8.54 1.81
C TRP A 107 -3.30 -7.97 2.56
N ILE A 108 -3.91 -6.92 2.01
CA ILE A 108 -5.22 -6.44 2.45
C ILE A 108 -6.29 -7.11 1.58
N TYR A 109 -6.97 -8.12 2.10
CA TYR A 109 -7.95 -8.88 1.33
C TYR A 109 -9.31 -8.17 1.25
N ASN A 110 -10.04 -8.39 0.17
CA ASN A 110 -11.45 -7.98 0.04
C ASN A 110 -12.39 -9.11 0.50
N PHE A 111 -13.69 -8.82 0.62
CA PHE A 111 -14.68 -9.80 1.11
C PHE A 111 -14.73 -11.10 0.31
N ILE A 112 -14.49 -11.06 -1.00
CA ILE A 112 -14.56 -12.22 -1.91
C ILE A 112 -13.37 -13.15 -1.66
N ASP A 113 -12.17 -12.58 -1.51
CA ASP A 113 -10.94 -13.36 -1.42
C ASP A 113 -10.59 -13.79 0.01
N ARG A 114 -11.46 -13.47 1.00
CA ARG A 114 -11.23 -13.73 2.43
C ARG A 114 -10.83 -15.17 2.75
N SER A 115 -11.40 -16.15 2.04
CA SER A 115 -11.14 -17.57 2.24
C SER A 115 -9.78 -18.03 1.72
N TYR A 116 -9.14 -17.27 0.83
CA TYR A 116 -7.85 -17.62 0.24
C TYR A 116 -6.76 -17.68 1.33
N PRO A 117 -6.01 -18.78 1.46
CA PRO A 117 -4.99 -18.92 2.48
C PRO A 117 -3.74 -18.10 2.12
N TYR A 118 -3.32 -17.21 3.01
CA TYR A 118 -2.10 -16.43 2.86
C TYR A 118 -1.59 -16.03 4.25
N GLU A 119 -0.28 -16.13 4.49
CA GLU A 119 0.34 -16.00 5.82
C GLU A 119 0.11 -14.61 6.43
N PHE A 120 0.50 -13.56 5.70
CA PHE A 120 0.39 -12.17 6.15
C PHE A 120 -0.83 -11.47 5.54
N LYS A 121 -2.02 -12.03 5.74
CA LYS A 121 -3.28 -11.43 5.25
C LYS A 121 -4.05 -10.71 6.35
N TYR A 122 -4.58 -9.54 6.02
CA TYR A 122 -5.25 -8.63 6.94
C TYR A 122 -6.52 -8.03 6.30
N PRO A 123 -7.54 -7.68 7.10
CA PRO A 123 -8.78 -7.12 6.58
C PRO A 123 -8.69 -5.62 6.20
N TYR A 124 -7.73 -4.88 6.77
CA TYR A 124 -7.52 -3.45 6.52
C TYR A 124 -6.12 -3.01 6.98
N LEU A 125 -5.72 -1.80 6.55
CA LEU A 125 -4.37 -1.27 6.72
C LEU A 125 -3.92 -1.23 8.18
N GLU A 126 -4.77 -0.79 9.11
CA GLU A 126 -4.40 -0.73 10.54
C GLU A 126 -3.93 -2.10 11.08
N LYS A 127 -4.60 -3.19 10.72
CA LYS A 127 -4.21 -4.53 11.18
C LYS A 127 -2.91 -5.00 10.55
N ALA A 128 -2.67 -4.66 9.28
CA ALA A 128 -1.40 -4.93 8.62
C ALA A 128 -0.26 -4.16 9.32
N LEU A 129 -0.43 -2.87 9.57
CA LEU A 129 0.56 -2.03 10.25
C LEU A 129 0.88 -2.54 11.67
N ARG A 130 -0.14 -2.91 12.46
CA ARG A 130 0.07 -3.54 13.78
C ARG A 130 0.82 -4.87 13.68
N GLY A 131 0.50 -5.67 12.66
CA GLY A 131 1.21 -6.93 12.39
C GLY A 131 2.68 -6.70 12.02
N ILE A 132 2.98 -5.64 11.25
CA ILE A 132 4.35 -5.25 10.93
C ILE A 132 5.09 -4.84 12.21
N ALA A 133 4.52 -3.92 13.00
CA ALA A 133 5.15 -3.44 14.24
C ALA A 133 5.44 -4.58 15.24
N THR A 134 4.52 -5.53 15.40
CA THR A 134 4.70 -6.67 16.31
C THR A 134 5.77 -7.66 15.83
N ASN A 135 5.86 -7.88 14.51
CA ASN A 135 6.83 -8.81 13.92
C ASN A 135 8.26 -8.24 13.88
N GLU A 136 8.47 -6.94 14.12
CA GLU A 136 9.80 -6.35 14.30
C GLU A 136 10.38 -6.59 15.68
N ASP A 137 9.56 -6.55 16.74
CA ASP A 137 10.00 -6.80 18.12
C ASP A 137 10.48 -8.25 18.36
N THR A 138 10.45 -9.10 17.34
CA THR A 138 10.83 -10.52 17.40
C THR A 138 12.21 -10.82 16.79
N PHE A 139 12.96 -9.80 16.35
CA PHE A 139 14.29 -9.93 15.76
C PHE A 139 15.35 -9.10 16.50
#